data_AF-A0A2V9FBI5-F1
#
_entry.id   AF-A0A2V9FBI5-F1
#
_cell.length_a   1.000
_cell.length_b   1.000
_cell.length_c   1.000
_cell.angle_alpha   90.00
_cell.angle_beta   90.00
_cell.angle_gamma   90.00
#
_symmetry.space_group_name_H-M   'P 1'
#
loop_
_entity.id
_entity.type
_entity.pdbx_description
1 polymer ?
#
loop_
_entity_poly.entity_id
_entity_poly.type
_entity_poly.pdbx_seq_one_letter_code
_entity_poly.pdbx_strand_id
1 'polypeptide(L)'
;MRKAYFRLAGAILPCLLMLSLIPAWCETSAAQERARKEPPTPGPMLAQGTVTLDTPEFTLDLVRSSQTVAGLKPKAAPAFDFTPGDLIVERSKDGYYHLGDLNLRVRIGSSDEWKNYSTAVVRQPVLALPASGAVLAAADLSPTLPADIPLQISRIWALEEGKLVLRFALKNKTREPVQVGALGIPMVFNNVLNDRSLEEAHAKCSFYDPYIGEDAGYLQVTRLNGHGPALLVLPDGK
;
A
#
# COMPACT_ATOMS: atom_id res chain seq x y z
N MET A 1 -1.48 73.22 -25.84
CA MET A 1 -1.26 74.16 -24.70
C MET A 1 -0.93 73.31 -23.48
N ARG A 2 0.35 73.16 -23.16
CA ARG A 2 1.15 73.90 -22.15
C ARG A 2 1.12 73.22 -20.76
N LYS A 3 2.29 72.71 -20.38
CA LYS A 3 2.71 72.19 -19.07
C LYS A 3 2.46 73.22 -17.96
N ALA A 4 2.25 72.77 -16.73
CA ALA A 4 2.89 73.37 -15.55
C ALA A 4 2.79 72.46 -14.32
N TYR A 5 3.96 72.13 -13.76
CA TYR A 5 4.14 71.69 -12.37
C TYR A 5 4.00 72.90 -11.45
N PHE A 6 3.47 72.72 -10.23
CA PHE A 6 3.75 73.62 -9.12
C PHE A 6 3.92 72.83 -7.81
N ARG A 7 5.08 73.05 -7.19
CA ARG A 7 5.39 72.72 -5.79
C ARG A 7 4.87 73.84 -4.89
N LEU A 8 4.31 73.51 -3.73
CA LEU A 8 4.31 74.32 -2.51
C LEU A 8 4.25 73.32 -1.34
N ALA A 9 5.31 73.16 -0.55
CA ALA A 9 5.79 74.02 0.53
C ALA A 9 4.97 73.86 1.83
N GLY A 10 5.55 73.09 2.76
CA GLY A 10 5.62 73.33 4.21
C GLY A 10 4.36 73.66 5.00
N ALA A 11 3.95 72.72 5.86
CA ALA A 11 3.48 73.06 7.19
C ALA A 11 3.87 71.94 8.17
N ILE A 12 4.73 72.31 9.11
CA ILE A 12 5.18 71.50 10.24
C ILE A 12 4.02 71.43 11.24
N LEU A 13 3.57 70.23 11.59
CA LEU A 13 2.63 69.99 12.68
C LEU A 13 3.32 69.10 13.73
N PRO A 14 3.33 69.48 15.01
CA PRO A 14 4.15 68.81 16.02
C PRO A 14 3.60 67.41 16.32
N CYS A 15 4.45 66.39 16.19
CA CYS A 15 4.16 65.02 16.61
C CYS A 15 4.01 64.97 18.14
N LEU A 16 2.77 64.77 18.60
CA LEU A 16 2.47 64.29 19.94
C LEU A 16 2.93 62.82 20.05
N LEU A 17 3.91 62.59 20.92
CA LEU A 17 4.29 61.26 21.41
C LEU A 17 3.10 60.61 22.12
N MET A 18 2.41 59.69 21.44
CA MET A 18 1.62 58.65 22.11
C MET A 18 2.46 57.38 22.20
N LEU A 19 2.94 57.08 23.41
CA LEU A 19 3.38 55.72 23.76
C LEU A 19 2.16 54.80 23.65
N SER A 20 2.07 54.07 22.53
CA SER A 20 1.12 52.97 22.40
C SER A 20 1.73 51.73 23.06
N LEU A 21 1.19 51.38 24.23
CA LEU A 21 1.35 50.06 24.82
C LEU A 21 0.69 49.05 23.88
N ILE A 22 1.50 48.31 23.11
CA ILE A 22 1.03 47.17 22.32
C ILE A 22 0.80 46.03 23.33
N PRO A 23 -0.44 45.60 23.60
CA PRO A 23 -0.64 44.36 24.35
C PRO A 23 -0.06 43.22 23.53
N ALA A 24 0.81 42.41 24.14
CA ALA A 24 1.27 41.18 23.52
C ALA A 24 0.07 40.22 23.42
N TRP A 25 -0.50 40.11 22.23
CA TRP A 25 -1.46 39.05 21.91
C TRP A 25 -0.64 37.75 21.89
N CYS A 26 -0.67 37.05 23.02
CA CYS A 26 -0.25 35.66 23.07
C CYS A 26 -1.34 34.88 22.32
N GLU A 27 -1.18 34.73 21.00
CA GLU A 27 -1.95 33.74 20.26
C GLU A 27 -1.56 32.38 20.81
N THR A 28 -2.39 31.89 21.73
CA THR A 28 -2.39 30.49 22.12
C THR A 28 -2.76 29.72 20.86
N SER A 29 -1.73 29.18 20.20
CA SER A 29 -1.92 28.21 19.13
C SER A 29 -2.68 27.05 19.77
N ALA A 30 -3.99 26.97 19.49
CA ALA A 30 -4.79 25.82 19.87
C ALA A 30 -4.21 24.65 19.09
N ALA A 31 -3.40 23.82 19.76
CA ALA A 31 -3.04 22.52 19.25
C ALA A 31 -4.35 21.85 18.83
N GLN A 32 -4.49 21.61 17.52
CA GLN A 32 -5.71 21.10 16.93
C GLN A 32 -6.02 19.78 17.63
N GLU A 33 -7.04 19.78 18.51
CA GLU A 33 -7.45 18.59 19.24
C GLU A 33 -7.78 17.53 18.18
N ARG A 34 -6.99 16.46 18.16
CA ARG A 34 -7.10 15.43 17.14
C ARG A 34 -8.49 14.82 17.30
N ALA A 35 -9.37 15.09 16.33
CA ALA A 35 -10.73 14.57 16.36
C ALA A 35 -10.70 13.07 16.65
N ARG A 36 -11.49 12.64 17.64
CA ARG A 36 -11.56 11.23 18.03
C ARG A 36 -12.03 10.42 16.83
N LYS A 37 -11.13 9.61 16.27
CA LYS A 37 -11.46 8.70 15.16
C LYS A 37 -12.42 7.64 15.67
N GLU A 38 -13.54 7.47 14.96
CA GLU A 38 -14.42 6.33 15.21
C GLU A 38 -13.68 5.02 14.96
N PRO A 39 -13.94 3.97 15.76
CA PRO A 39 -13.36 2.66 15.51
C PRO A 39 -13.70 2.17 14.09
N PRO A 40 -12.74 1.58 13.37
CA PRO A 40 -12.99 1.10 12.02
C PRO A 40 -13.97 -0.06 12.02
N THR A 41 -14.82 -0.10 11.00
CA THR A 41 -15.72 -1.21 10.74
C THR A 41 -15.09 -2.18 9.74
N PRO A 42 -15.16 -3.51 9.99
CA PRO A 42 -14.70 -4.50 9.02
C PRO A 42 -15.44 -4.35 7.69
N GLY A 43 -14.67 -4.25 6.62
CA GLY A 43 -15.15 -4.26 5.25
C GLY A 43 -15.39 -5.68 4.73
N PRO A 44 -15.98 -5.80 3.53
CA PRO A 44 -16.53 -7.05 3.01
C PRO A 44 -15.48 -8.15 2.84
N MET A 45 -14.21 -7.82 2.62
CA MET A 45 -13.17 -8.83 2.46
C MET A 45 -12.96 -9.69 3.72
N LEU A 46 -13.27 -9.16 4.91
CA LEU A 46 -13.12 -9.90 6.17
C LEU A 46 -14.33 -10.77 6.53
N ALA A 47 -15.42 -10.73 5.76
CA ALA A 47 -16.64 -11.49 6.06
C ALA A 47 -16.41 -13.01 6.12
N GLN A 48 -15.41 -13.52 5.39
CA GLN A 48 -15.03 -14.93 5.40
C GLN A 48 -13.88 -15.24 6.38
N GLY A 49 -13.39 -14.25 7.13
CA GLY A 49 -12.27 -14.39 8.04
C GLY A 49 -10.93 -14.66 7.34
N THR A 50 -9.99 -15.21 8.11
CA THR A 50 -8.62 -15.53 7.66
C THR A 50 -8.33 -17.03 7.75
N VAL A 51 -7.25 -17.45 7.11
CA VAL A 51 -6.65 -18.77 7.26
C VAL A 51 -5.16 -18.59 7.54
N THR A 52 -4.67 -19.28 8.56
CA THR A 52 -3.25 -19.34 8.89
C THR A 52 -2.62 -20.54 8.21
N LEU A 53 -1.51 -20.31 7.53
CA LEU A 53 -0.71 -21.29 6.82
C LEU A 53 0.69 -21.29 7.42
N ASP A 54 1.17 -22.49 7.76
CA ASP A 54 2.48 -22.67 8.35
C ASP A 54 3.54 -22.82 7.25
N THR A 55 4.65 -22.11 7.39
CA THR A 55 5.82 -22.23 6.51
C THR A 55 7.09 -22.32 7.37
N PRO A 56 8.23 -22.78 6.82
CA PRO A 56 9.46 -22.89 7.60
C PRO A 56 9.91 -21.57 8.24
N GLU A 57 9.78 -20.45 7.54
CA GLU A 57 10.29 -19.14 7.99
C GLU A 57 9.20 -18.18 8.49
N PHE A 58 7.94 -18.41 8.11
CA PHE A 58 6.82 -17.52 8.41
C PHE A 58 5.58 -18.24 8.92
N THR A 59 4.81 -17.56 9.77
CA THR A 59 3.37 -17.76 9.87
C THR A 59 2.70 -16.82 8.87
N LEU A 60 2.02 -17.39 7.87
CA LEU A 60 1.33 -16.64 6.82
C LEU A 60 -0.18 -16.64 7.08
N ASP A 61 -0.75 -15.46 7.32
CA ASP A 61 -2.19 -15.30 7.43
C ASP A 61 -2.75 -14.76 6.09
N LEU A 62 -3.67 -15.49 5.46
CA LEU A 62 -4.38 -15.03 4.26
C LEU A 62 -5.83 -14.69 4.59
N VAL A 63 -6.36 -13.61 4.01
CA VAL A 63 -7.81 -13.36 4.02
C VAL A 63 -8.49 -14.39 3.12
N ARG A 64 -9.50 -15.11 3.62
CA ARG A 64 -10.11 -16.22 2.86
C ARG A 64 -10.77 -15.76 1.57
N SER A 65 -11.44 -14.62 1.60
CA SER A 65 -12.17 -14.09 0.43
C SER A 65 -11.23 -13.65 -0.68
N SER A 66 -10.13 -12.95 -0.37
CA SER A 66 -9.26 -12.37 -1.39
C SER A 66 -7.99 -13.18 -1.63
N GLN A 67 -7.63 -14.12 -0.74
CA GLN A 67 -6.32 -14.79 -0.67
C GLN A 67 -5.12 -13.83 -0.71
N THR A 68 -5.29 -12.59 -0.26
CA THR A 68 -4.20 -11.63 -0.01
C THR A 68 -3.70 -11.75 1.42
N VAL A 69 -2.47 -11.32 1.67
CA VAL A 69 -1.86 -11.42 3.00
C VAL A 69 -2.53 -10.49 3.99
N ALA A 70 -3.01 -11.06 5.10
CA ALA A 70 -3.46 -10.37 6.30
C ALA A 70 -2.34 -10.22 7.35
N GLY A 71 -1.34 -11.10 7.31
CA GLY A 71 -0.21 -11.11 8.22
C GLY A 71 0.95 -11.94 7.68
N LEU A 72 2.18 -11.46 7.85
CA LEU A 72 3.42 -12.16 7.48
C LEU A 72 4.41 -12.05 8.65
N LYS A 73 4.38 -13.04 9.54
CA LYS A 73 5.12 -13.01 10.82
C LYS A 73 6.31 -13.97 10.74
N PRO A 74 7.56 -13.52 10.91
CA PRO A 74 8.70 -14.42 10.90
C PRO A 74 8.70 -15.32 12.14
N LYS A 75 9.05 -16.61 11.98
CA LYS A 75 9.16 -17.55 13.10
C LYS A 75 10.19 -17.12 14.15
N ALA A 76 11.26 -16.47 13.72
CA ALA A 76 12.30 -15.93 14.61
C ALA A 76 11.85 -14.71 15.43
N ALA A 77 10.76 -14.04 15.06
CA ALA A 77 10.22 -12.89 15.78
C ALA A 77 8.68 -12.84 15.64
N PRO A 78 7.94 -13.76 16.28
CA PRO A 78 6.51 -13.97 16.02
C PRO A 78 5.60 -12.81 16.46
N ALA A 79 6.11 -11.90 17.29
CA ALA A 79 5.42 -10.68 17.69
C ALA A 79 5.47 -9.56 16.62
N PHE A 80 6.33 -9.70 15.61
CA PHE A 80 6.47 -8.74 14.53
C PHE A 80 5.70 -9.21 13.29
N ASP A 81 5.07 -8.29 12.58
CA ASP A 81 4.40 -8.54 11.31
C ASP A 81 5.02 -7.62 10.26
N PHE A 82 5.53 -8.18 9.17
CA PHE A 82 6.07 -7.39 8.06
C PHE A 82 4.97 -6.59 7.35
N THR A 83 3.72 -7.03 7.42
CA THR A 83 2.56 -6.39 6.79
C THR A 83 1.77 -5.54 7.81
N PRO A 84 0.93 -4.60 7.37
CA PRO A 84 0.08 -3.82 8.27
C PRO A 84 -1.13 -4.63 8.79
N GLY A 85 -0.88 -5.83 9.33
CA GLY A 85 -1.92 -6.74 9.83
C GLY A 85 -2.69 -6.17 11.02
N ASP A 86 -2.06 -5.29 11.80
CA ASP A 86 -2.72 -4.57 12.89
C ASP A 86 -3.73 -3.52 12.40
N LEU A 87 -3.71 -3.18 11.10
CA LEU A 87 -4.63 -2.26 10.44
C LEU A 87 -5.56 -2.98 9.45
N ILE A 88 -5.70 -4.31 9.56
CA ILE A 88 -6.44 -5.08 8.57
C ILE A 88 -7.92 -4.67 8.49
N VAL A 89 -8.51 -4.23 9.61
CA VAL A 89 -9.92 -3.78 9.67
C VAL A 89 -10.08 -2.46 8.92
N GLU A 90 -9.21 -1.48 9.17
CA GLU A 90 -9.16 -0.19 8.50
C GLU A 90 -8.98 -0.35 6.98
N ARG A 91 -8.16 -1.34 6.60
CA ARG A 91 -7.73 -1.60 5.23
C ARG A 91 -8.56 -2.67 4.53
N SER A 92 -9.72 -3.03 5.08
CA SER A 92 -10.55 -4.13 4.55
C SER A 92 -11.61 -3.71 3.52
N LYS A 93 -11.48 -2.51 2.95
CA LYS A 93 -12.42 -1.92 1.99
C LYS A 93 -11.83 -1.86 0.58
N ASP A 94 -12.69 -1.57 -0.38
CA ASP A 94 -12.33 -1.28 -1.78
C ASP A 94 -11.22 -0.21 -1.88
N GLY A 95 -10.30 -0.40 -2.82
CA GLY A 95 -9.18 0.49 -3.09
C GLY A 95 -7.94 0.30 -2.20
N TYR A 96 -8.03 -0.41 -1.07
CA TYR A 96 -6.86 -0.72 -0.26
C TYR A 96 -6.07 -1.87 -0.87
N TYR A 97 -4.78 -1.64 -1.14
CA TYR A 97 -3.87 -2.69 -1.57
C TYR A 97 -3.38 -3.57 -0.42
N HIS A 98 -3.16 -4.84 -0.71
CA HIS A 98 -2.54 -5.84 0.15
C HIS A 98 -1.45 -6.59 -0.63
N LEU A 99 -0.51 -7.21 0.09
CA LEU A 99 0.46 -8.09 -0.53
C LEU A 99 -0.29 -9.28 -1.16
N GLY A 100 -0.02 -9.53 -2.45
CA GLY A 100 -0.78 -10.49 -3.26
C GLY A 100 -1.82 -9.86 -4.19
N ASP A 101 -1.97 -8.53 -4.22
CA ASP A 101 -2.71 -7.86 -5.30
C ASP A 101 -1.90 -7.75 -6.60
N LEU A 102 -2.57 -7.38 -7.70
CA LEU A 102 -1.97 -7.17 -9.01
C LEU A 102 -2.56 -5.94 -9.69
N ASN A 103 -1.67 -5.16 -10.33
CA ASN A 103 -2.00 -4.06 -11.23
C ASN A 103 -1.43 -4.33 -12.61
N LEU A 104 -2.15 -3.96 -13.66
CA LEU A 104 -1.68 -4.06 -15.03
C LEU A 104 -2.43 -3.11 -15.96
N ARG A 105 -1.76 -2.72 -17.04
CA ARG A 105 -2.37 -2.14 -18.23
C ARG A 105 -2.41 -3.16 -19.34
N VAL A 106 -3.51 -3.19 -20.09
CA VAL A 106 -3.69 -4.12 -21.20
C VAL A 106 -4.13 -3.39 -22.45
N ARG A 107 -3.60 -3.83 -23.58
CA ARG A 107 -3.94 -3.38 -24.93
C ARG A 107 -4.07 -4.60 -25.84
N ILE A 108 -5.09 -4.61 -26.70
CA ILE A 108 -5.47 -5.78 -27.51
C ILE A 108 -5.25 -5.47 -28.99
N GLY A 109 -4.69 -6.43 -29.73
CA GLY A 109 -4.48 -6.37 -31.17
C GLY A 109 -3.62 -5.17 -31.55
N SER A 110 -4.08 -4.42 -32.56
CA SER A 110 -3.47 -3.19 -33.04
C SER A 110 -4.09 -1.92 -32.43
N SER A 111 -4.91 -2.04 -31.37
CA SER A 111 -5.47 -0.87 -30.69
C SER A 111 -4.36 -0.03 -30.08
N ASP A 112 -4.55 1.29 -30.01
CA ASP A 112 -3.71 2.21 -29.24
C ASP A 112 -4.27 2.49 -27.83
N GLU A 113 -5.47 1.99 -27.54
CA GLU A 113 -6.13 2.18 -26.25
C GLU A 113 -5.56 1.25 -25.17
N TRP A 114 -5.08 1.84 -24.07
CA TRP A 114 -4.68 1.11 -22.86
C TRP A 114 -5.79 1.14 -21.82
N LYS A 115 -6.20 -0.03 -21.33
CA LYS A 115 -7.12 -0.17 -20.20
C LYS A 115 -6.36 -0.55 -18.93
N ASN A 116 -6.72 0.07 -17.80
CA ASN A 116 -6.13 -0.22 -16.49
C ASN A 116 -6.96 -1.28 -15.75
N TYR A 117 -6.29 -2.22 -15.11
CA TYR A 117 -6.91 -3.26 -14.30
C TYR A 117 -6.18 -3.38 -12.96
N SER A 118 -6.94 -3.63 -11.90
CA SER A 118 -6.43 -3.83 -10.55
C SER A 118 -7.36 -4.73 -9.75
N THR A 119 -6.79 -5.67 -9.00
CA THR A 119 -7.54 -6.59 -8.13
C THR A 119 -8.02 -5.93 -6.82
N ALA A 120 -7.60 -4.69 -6.55
CA ALA A 120 -7.92 -3.98 -5.33
C ALA A 120 -9.10 -3.00 -5.45
N VAL A 121 -9.53 -2.66 -6.68
CA VAL A 121 -10.54 -1.59 -6.90
C VAL A 121 -11.92 -1.99 -6.38
N VAL A 122 -12.39 -3.19 -6.70
CA VAL A 122 -13.66 -3.74 -6.21
C VAL A 122 -13.40 -5.10 -5.58
N ARG A 123 -13.51 -5.21 -4.27
CA ARG A 123 -13.25 -6.45 -3.54
C ARG A 123 -14.40 -7.43 -3.77
N GLN A 124 -14.04 -8.58 -4.33
CA GLN A 124 -14.91 -9.73 -4.49
C GLN A 124 -14.18 -10.98 -4.03
N PRO A 125 -14.89 -11.96 -3.45
CA PRO A 125 -14.31 -13.26 -3.18
C PRO A 125 -13.73 -13.90 -4.45
N VAL A 126 -12.47 -14.31 -4.40
CA VAL A 126 -11.80 -15.03 -5.49
C VAL A 126 -12.29 -16.48 -5.56
N LEU A 127 -12.09 -17.13 -6.70
CA LEU A 127 -12.40 -18.56 -6.83
C LEU A 127 -11.19 -19.38 -6.40
N ALA A 128 -11.27 -20.04 -5.25
CA ALA A 128 -10.20 -20.92 -4.80
C ALA A 128 -9.99 -22.09 -5.79
N LEU A 129 -8.73 -22.33 -6.13
CA LEU A 129 -8.29 -23.45 -6.96
C LEU A 129 -7.70 -24.55 -6.07
N PRO A 130 -7.69 -25.82 -6.51
CA PRO A 130 -7.08 -26.91 -5.75
C PRO A 130 -5.62 -26.61 -5.39
N ALA A 131 -5.29 -26.78 -4.10
CA ALA A 131 -3.93 -26.69 -3.58
C ALA A 131 -3.43 -28.10 -3.23
N SER A 132 -2.22 -28.45 -3.65
CA SER A 132 -1.61 -29.75 -3.37
C SER A 132 -0.08 -29.66 -3.41
N GLY A 133 0.59 -30.59 -2.74
CA GLY A 133 2.05 -30.63 -2.68
C GLY A 133 2.62 -29.33 -2.10
N ALA A 134 3.45 -28.66 -2.89
CA ALA A 134 4.09 -27.39 -2.54
C ALA A 134 3.16 -26.16 -2.58
N VAL A 135 1.96 -26.27 -3.17
CA VAL A 135 1.01 -25.15 -3.26
C VAL A 135 0.27 -24.99 -1.94
N LEU A 136 0.41 -23.83 -1.31
CA LEU A 136 -0.26 -23.47 -0.06
C LEU A 136 -1.68 -22.95 -0.31
N ALA A 137 -1.85 -22.13 -1.35
CA ALA A 137 -3.13 -21.59 -1.78
C ALA A 137 -3.06 -21.16 -3.24
N ALA A 138 -4.13 -21.37 -4.00
CA ALA A 138 -4.27 -20.87 -5.35
C ALA A 138 -5.68 -20.31 -5.58
N ALA A 139 -5.81 -19.32 -6.45
CA ALA A 139 -7.10 -18.77 -6.83
C ALA A 139 -7.11 -18.18 -8.25
N ASP A 140 -8.28 -18.24 -8.89
CA ASP A 140 -8.63 -17.43 -10.06
C ASP A 140 -9.16 -16.07 -9.59
N LEU A 141 -8.53 -14.99 -10.08
CA LEU A 141 -8.80 -13.62 -9.68
C LEU A 141 -9.91 -12.96 -10.51
N SER A 142 -10.48 -13.66 -11.50
CA SER A 142 -11.52 -13.13 -12.39
C SER A 142 -12.68 -12.42 -11.67
N PRO A 143 -13.18 -12.84 -10.49
CA PRO A 143 -14.24 -12.12 -9.80
C PRO A 143 -13.88 -10.67 -9.40
N THR A 144 -12.59 -10.37 -9.23
CA THR A 144 -12.09 -9.05 -8.83
C THR A 144 -11.84 -8.12 -10.02
N LEU A 145 -12.01 -8.61 -11.24
CA LEU A 145 -11.67 -7.91 -12.47
C LEU A 145 -12.93 -7.70 -13.33
N PRO A 146 -13.00 -6.60 -14.10
CA PRO A 146 -14.04 -6.40 -15.10
C PRO A 146 -14.15 -7.59 -16.06
N ALA A 147 -15.39 -7.99 -16.37
CA ALA A 147 -15.66 -9.15 -17.23
C ALA A 147 -15.06 -9.03 -18.65
N ASP A 148 -14.78 -7.80 -19.11
CA ASP A 148 -14.19 -7.52 -20.42
C ASP A 148 -12.66 -7.65 -20.47
N ILE A 149 -11.98 -7.95 -19.36
CA ILE A 149 -10.53 -8.15 -19.36
C ILE A 149 -10.15 -9.36 -20.25
N PRO A 150 -9.19 -9.21 -21.19
CA PRO A 150 -8.83 -10.28 -22.14
C PRO A 150 -7.98 -11.40 -21.50
N LEU A 151 -7.59 -11.24 -20.25
CA LEU A 151 -6.72 -12.17 -19.53
C LEU A 151 -7.51 -12.98 -18.49
N GLN A 152 -7.15 -14.25 -18.33
CA GLN A 152 -7.41 -15.00 -17.10
C GLN A 152 -6.18 -14.84 -16.21
N ILE A 153 -6.38 -14.51 -14.94
CA ILE A 153 -5.28 -14.30 -14.00
C ILE A 153 -5.49 -15.22 -12.81
N SER A 154 -4.52 -16.08 -12.52
CA SER A 154 -4.48 -16.83 -11.28
C SER A 154 -3.32 -16.39 -10.40
N ARG A 155 -3.51 -16.50 -9.08
CA ARG A 155 -2.47 -16.29 -8.07
C ARG A 155 -2.18 -17.59 -7.36
N ILE A 156 -0.91 -17.83 -7.05
CA ILE A 156 -0.42 -19.02 -6.37
C ILE A 156 0.52 -18.59 -5.25
N TRP A 157 0.25 -19.07 -4.05
CA TRP A 157 1.17 -19.09 -2.91
C TRP A 157 1.74 -20.50 -2.79
N ALA A 158 3.06 -20.64 -2.78
CA ALA A 158 3.74 -21.94 -2.75
C ALA A 158 4.99 -21.93 -1.85
N LEU A 159 5.52 -23.12 -1.60
CA LEU A 159 6.83 -23.33 -1.02
C LEU A 159 7.79 -23.93 -2.04
N GLU A 160 8.92 -23.27 -2.25
CA GLU A 160 10.02 -23.81 -3.05
C GLU A 160 11.31 -23.73 -2.25
N GLU A 161 11.98 -24.88 -2.09
CA GLU A 161 13.19 -24.99 -1.26
C GLU A 161 13.01 -24.40 0.16
N GLY A 162 11.79 -24.52 0.70
CA GLY A 162 11.41 -23.97 2.01
C GLY A 162 11.11 -22.48 2.04
N LYS A 163 11.20 -21.77 0.90
CA LYS A 163 10.91 -20.34 0.76
C LYS A 163 9.48 -20.09 0.30
N LEU A 164 8.87 -19.03 0.84
CA LEU A 164 7.54 -18.59 0.42
C LEU A 164 7.61 -17.92 -0.95
N VAL A 165 6.82 -18.41 -1.90
CA VAL A 165 6.77 -17.91 -3.28
C VAL A 165 5.37 -17.40 -3.62
N LEU A 166 5.30 -16.23 -4.26
CA LEU A 166 4.09 -15.65 -4.84
C LEU A 166 4.22 -15.63 -6.37
N ARG A 167 3.30 -16.28 -7.07
CA ARG A 167 3.23 -16.28 -8.54
C ARG A 167 1.90 -15.78 -9.05
N PHE A 168 1.96 -15.11 -10.20
CA PHE A 168 0.78 -14.82 -11.02
C PHE A 168 0.94 -15.47 -12.38
N ALA A 169 -0.08 -16.21 -12.82
CA ALA A 169 -0.13 -16.72 -14.19
C ALA A 169 -1.16 -15.92 -14.98
N LEU A 170 -0.72 -15.37 -16.12
CA LEU A 170 -1.54 -14.60 -17.03
C LEU A 170 -1.78 -15.44 -18.29
N LYS A 171 -3.04 -15.74 -18.59
CA LYS A 171 -3.43 -16.48 -19.78
C LYS A 171 -4.28 -15.59 -20.69
N ASN A 172 -3.85 -15.41 -21.93
CA ASN A 172 -4.68 -14.77 -22.95
C ASN A 172 -5.90 -15.67 -23.28
N LYS A 173 -7.11 -15.14 -23.08
CA LYS A 173 -8.38 -15.84 -23.40
C LYS A 173 -8.89 -15.52 -24.80
N THR A 174 -8.22 -14.63 -25.53
CA THR A 174 -8.62 -14.13 -26.85
C THR A 174 -7.79 -14.76 -27.96
N ARG A 175 -8.19 -14.51 -29.21
CA ARG A 175 -7.40 -14.86 -30.41
C ARG A 175 -6.45 -13.75 -30.84
N GLU A 176 -6.60 -12.55 -30.28
CA GLU A 176 -5.79 -11.40 -30.61
C GLU A 176 -4.54 -11.36 -29.73
N PRO A 177 -3.42 -10.80 -30.21
CA PRO A 177 -2.29 -10.47 -29.36
C PRO A 177 -2.72 -9.56 -28.21
N VAL A 178 -2.23 -9.83 -27.00
CA VAL A 178 -2.48 -9.00 -25.82
C VAL A 178 -1.14 -8.48 -25.30
N GLN A 179 -1.01 -7.16 -25.23
CA GLN A 179 0.15 -6.50 -24.66
C GLN A 179 -0.14 -6.14 -23.20
N VAL A 180 0.82 -6.46 -22.31
CA VAL A 180 0.77 -6.12 -20.89
C VAL A 180 1.79 -5.05 -20.62
N GLY A 181 1.36 -3.94 -20.03
CA GLY A 181 2.21 -2.83 -19.59
C GLY A 181 1.95 -2.51 -18.14
N ALA A 182 2.84 -1.72 -17.52
CA ALA A 182 2.71 -1.27 -16.13
C ALA A 182 2.32 -2.40 -15.15
N LEU A 183 2.88 -3.59 -15.34
CA LEU A 183 2.67 -4.73 -14.46
C LEU A 183 3.27 -4.41 -13.09
N GLY A 184 2.45 -4.41 -12.06
CA GLY A 184 2.87 -4.08 -10.71
C GLY A 184 2.29 -5.04 -9.68
N ILE A 185 3.14 -5.54 -8.80
CA ILE A 185 2.74 -6.32 -7.63
C ILE A 185 2.94 -5.42 -6.39
N PRO A 186 1.86 -4.97 -5.72
CA PRO A 186 1.96 -4.10 -4.55
C PRO A 186 2.71 -4.77 -3.39
N MET A 187 3.83 -4.16 -3.00
CA MET A 187 4.68 -4.58 -1.88
C MET A 187 4.24 -3.89 -0.59
N VAL A 188 3.14 -4.35 -0.01
CA VAL A 188 2.50 -3.69 1.13
C VAL A 188 3.12 -4.15 2.45
N PHE A 189 4.15 -3.43 2.89
CA PHE A 189 4.81 -3.60 4.19
C PHE A 189 4.40 -2.50 5.19
N ASN A 190 4.54 -2.78 6.49
CA ASN A 190 4.03 -1.89 7.54
C ASN A 190 4.93 -0.66 7.72
N ASN A 191 4.68 0.40 6.97
CA ASN A 191 5.29 1.72 7.16
C ASN A 191 4.24 2.79 7.49
N VAL A 192 3.21 2.40 8.26
CA VAL A 192 2.16 3.33 8.70
C VAL A 192 2.57 3.91 10.04
N LEU A 193 3.22 5.08 10.01
CA LEU A 193 3.70 5.78 11.22
C LEU A 193 2.63 6.67 11.86
N ASN A 194 1.57 6.98 11.12
CA ASN A 194 0.51 7.86 11.59
C ASN A 194 -0.27 7.23 12.75
N ASP A 195 -0.66 8.08 13.70
CA ASP A 195 -1.45 7.69 14.88
C ASP A 195 -0.75 6.64 15.77
N ARG A 196 0.59 6.59 15.74
CA ARG A 196 1.42 5.72 16.59
C ARG A 196 2.35 6.55 17.48
N SER A 197 2.63 6.05 18.68
CA SER A 197 3.77 6.53 19.47
C SER A 197 5.09 6.11 18.83
N LEU A 198 6.21 6.69 19.27
CA LEU A 198 7.53 6.29 18.80
C LEU A 198 7.82 4.82 19.13
N GLU A 199 7.45 4.39 20.33
CA GLU A 199 7.59 3.01 20.79
C GLU A 199 6.77 2.05 19.94
N GLU A 200 5.52 2.40 19.63
CA GLU A 200 4.65 1.60 18.77
C GLU A 200 5.18 1.51 17.34
N ALA A 201 5.66 2.63 16.78
CA ALA A 201 6.27 2.66 15.46
C ALA A 201 7.53 1.78 15.42
N HIS A 202 8.42 1.88 16.42
CA HIS A 202 9.61 1.04 16.53
C HIS A 202 9.28 -0.46 16.66
N ALA A 203 8.18 -0.79 17.34
CA ALA A 203 7.77 -2.17 17.54
C ALA A 203 7.07 -2.79 16.32
N LYS A 204 6.27 -2.01 15.59
CA LYS A 204 5.34 -2.53 14.57
C LYS A 204 5.71 -2.19 13.13
N CYS A 205 6.55 -1.19 12.87
CA CYS A 205 6.85 -0.74 11.51
C CYS A 205 8.18 -1.28 10.97
N SER A 206 8.32 -1.15 9.65
CA SER A 206 9.52 -1.49 8.87
C SER A 206 9.85 -0.42 7.84
N PHE A 207 11.14 -0.28 7.54
CA PHE A 207 11.61 0.31 6.29
C PHE A 207 11.65 -0.74 5.19
N TYR A 208 11.44 -0.32 3.96
CA TYR A 208 11.61 -1.18 2.80
C TYR A 208 12.36 -0.41 1.70
N ASP A 209 13.50 -0.97 1.29
CA ASP A 209 14.45 -0.33 0.39
C ASP A 209 14.54 -1.12 -0.91
N PRO A 210 14.02 -0.58 -2.04
CA PRO A 210 14.08 -1.27 -3.32
C PRO A 210 15.44 -1.07 -3.98
N TYR A 211 16.03 -2.15 -4.46
CA TYR A 211 17.11 -2.13 -5.44
C TYR A 211 16.54 -2.49 -6.82
N ILE A 212 16.54 -1.51 -7.72
CA ILE A 212 16.06 -1.68 -9.10
C ILE A 212 17.24 -2.17 -9.94
N GLY A 213 17.33 -3.50 -10.10
CA GLY A 213 18.46 -4.17 -10.75
C GLY A 213 18.04 -5.24 -11.75
N GLU A 214 16.86 -5.09 -12.38
CA GLU A 214 16.26 -6.10 -13.26
C GLU A 214 16.20 -7.48 -12.57
N ASP A 215 16.86 -8.48 -13.13
CA ASP A 215 16.95 -9.85 -12.60
C ASP A 215 17.71 -9.95 -11.26
N ALA A 216 18.57 -8.97 -10.96
CA ALA A 216 19.25 -8.85 -9.67
C ALA A 216 18.53 -7.89 -8.71
N GLY A 217 17.34 -7.40 -9.09
CA GLY A 217 16.54 -6.52 -8.26
C GLY A 217 16.07 -7.23 -6.99
N TYR A 218 15.88 -6.47 -5.92
CA TYR A 218 15.31 -6.99 -4.68
C TYR A 218 14.64 -5.88 -3.89
N LEU A 219 13.84 -6.27 -2.90
CA LEU A 219 13.37 -5.38 -1.85
C LEU A 219 13.83 -5.93 -0.51
N GLN A 220 14.54 -5.12 0.26
CA GLN A 220 14.90 -5.45 1.62
C GLN A 220 13.94 -4.76 2.58
N VAL A 221 13.34 -5.51 3.50
CA VAL A 221 12.43 -5.00 4.52
C VAL A 221 13.04 -5.22 5.89
N THR A 222 13.32 -4.13 6.60
CA THR A 222 13.95 -4.16 7.93
C THR A 222 13.06 -3.53 8.96
N ARG A 223 13.00 -4.13 10.15
CA ARG A 223 12.27 -3.60 11.30
C ARG A 223 12.80 -2.20 11.65
N LEU A 224 11.91 -1.29 12.03
CA LEU A 224 12.28 0.08 12.36
C LEU A 224 13.26 0.16 13.55
N ASN A 225 13.20 -0.81 14.45
CA ASN A 225 14.14 -0.92 15.58
C ASN A 225 15.53 -1.49 15.22
N GLY A 226 15.78 -1.84 13.95
CA GLY A 226 17.06 -2.37 13.47
C GLY A 226 17.37 -3.82 13.87
N HIS A 227 16.49 -4.50 14.60
CA HIS A 227 16.69 -5.90 14.95
C HIS A 227 16.34 -6.82 13.77
N GLY A 228 17.03 -7.95 13.68
CA GLY A 228 16.70 -9.00 12.72
C GLY A 228 15.38 -9.75 13.04
N PRO A 229 14.96 -10.64 12.13
CA PRO A 229 15.51 -10.81 10.79
C PRO A 229 15.05 -9.70 9.82
N ALA A 230 15.83 -9.48 8.76
CA ALA A 230 15.36 -8.75 7.58
C ALA A 230 14.61 -9.71 6.64
N LEU A 231 13.62 -9.19 5.91
CA LEU A 231 12.96 -9.92 4.82
C LEU A 231 13.57 -9.46 3.49
N LEU A 232 13.96 -10.42 2.64
CA LEU A 232 14.31 -10.18 1.25
C LEU A 232 13.19 -10.66 0.35
N VAL A 233 12.71 -9.79 -0.53
CA VAL A 233 11.83 -10.14 -1.63
C VAL A 233 12.65 -10.17 -2.91
N LEU A 234 12.67 -11.32 -3.56
CA LEU A 234 13.48 -11.58 -4.75
C LEU A 234 12.57 -11.96 -5.93
N PRO A 235 12.98 -11.69 -7.18
CA PRO A 235 12.39 -12.31 -8.36
C PRO A 235 12.46 -13.83 -8.27
N ASP A 236 11.37 -14.48 -8.62
CA ASP A 236 11.25 -15.93 -8.66
C ASP A 236 11.69 -16.49 -10.04
N GLY A 237 12.17 -17.74 -10.07
CA GLY A 237 12.62 -18.41 -11.29
C GLY A 237 14.03 -18.05 -11.77
N LYS A 238 14.93 -17.70 -10.85
CA LYS A 238 16.35 -17.43 -11.10
C LYS A 238 17.23 -18.43 -10.38
#